data_AF-B2AUN6-F1
#
_entry.id   AF-B2AUN6-F1
#
_cell.length_a   1.000
_cell.length_b   1.000
_cell.length_c   1.000
_cell.angle_alpha   90.00
_cell.angle_beta   90.00
_cell.angle_gamma   90.00
#
_symmetry.space_group_name_H-M   'P 1'
#
loop_
_entity.id
_entity.type
_entity.pdbx_description
1 polymer ?
#
loop_
_entity_poly.entity_id
_entity_poly.type
_entity_poly.pdbx_seq_one_letter_code
_entity_poly.pdbx_strand_id
1 'polypeptide(L)'
;MARQSSWSSRTLAHFRQGGKLEPFRLLRQDARNLRRRWVSDWTVFNQLVVASAVYVFFTNILPGITFASDLYVLTGRSWGTIEVVFSTGLCGVIFAVFSAQPLTILGVTGPFSVLAENLYELCSDSFKVWLFVYIYIDIYISF
;
A
#
# COMPACT_ATOMS: atom_id res chain seq x y z
N MET A 1 -2.94 27.57 -50.91
CA MET A 1 -2.13 26.54 -50.24
C MET A 1 -2.37 26.66 -48.73
N ALA A 2 -3.30 25.90 -48.14
CA ALA A 2 -3.47 25.76 -46.68
C ALA A 2 -4.59 24.74 -46.35
N ARG A 3 -4.28 23.44 -46.40
CA ARG A 3 -5.19 22.35 -45.99
C ARG A 3 -4.56 21.55 -44.85
N GLN A 4 -4.20 22.24 -43.76
CA GLN A 4 -3.57 21.65 -42.57
C GLN A 4 -4.10 22.32 -41.29
N SER A 5 -5.28 21.92 -40.81
CA SER A 5 -5.70 22.19 -39.41
C SER A 5 -6.74 21.21 -38.85
N SER A 6 -7.41 20.41 -39.70
CA SER A 6 -8.48 19.48 -39.31
C SER A 6 -8.07 18.36 -38.33
N TRP A 7 -6.78 17.98 -38.28
CA TRP A 7 -6.30 16.88 -37.44
C TRP A 7 -6.09 17.26 -35.97
N SER A 8 -5.61 18.49 -35.68
CA SER A 8 -5.34 18.90 -34.28
C SER A 8 -6.63 19.22 -33.49
N SER A 9 -7.67 19.72 -34.17
CA SER A 9 -8.94 20.07 -33.53
C SER A 9 -9.72 18.85 -33.05
N ARG A 10 -9.60 17.72 -33.77
CA ARG A 10 -10.26 16.45 -33.43
C ARG A 10 -9.58 15.75 -32.24
N THR A 11 -8.25 15.85 -32.14
CA THR A 11 -7.51 15.28 -31.00
C THR A 11 -7.72 16.11 -29.73
N LEU A 12 -7.73 17.44 -29.83
CA LEU A 12 -8.04 18.33 -28.69
C LEU A 12 -9.47 18.16 -28.17
N ALA A 13 -10.43 17.84 -29.05
CA ALA A 13 -11.80 17.54 -28.65
C ALA A 13 -11.91 16.28 -27.77
N HIS A 14 -11.02 15.30 -27.94
CA HIS A 14 -11.00 14.10 -27.08
C HIS A 14 -10.45 14.36 -25.67
N PHE A 15 -9.62 15.40 -25.50
CA PHE A 15 -9.00 15.80 -24.23
C PHE A 15 -9.77 16.90 -23.46
N ARG A 16 -10.87 17.41 -24.04
CA ARG A 16 -11.72 18.43 -23.41
C ARG A 16 -12.59 17.81 -22.30
N GLN A 17 -12.97 18.58 -21.27
CA GLN A 17 -13.92 18.15 -20.22
C GLN A 17 -15.18 17.57 -20.87
N GLY A 18 -15.44 16.26 -20.67
CA GLY A 18 -16.48 15.46 -21.33
C GLY A 18 -16.00 14.44 -22.39
N GLY A 19 -14.71 14.42 -22.77
CA GLY A 19 -14.16 13.57 -23.83
C GLY A 19 -13.83 12.13 -23.41
N LYS A 20 -13.65 11.22 -24.38
CA LYS A 20 -13.25 9.82 -24.08
C LYS A 20 -11.88 9.71 -23.37
N LEU A 21 -11.02 10.73 -23.44
CA LEU A 21 -9.64 10.74 -22.94
C LEU A 21 -9.39 11.81 -21.86
N GLU A 22 -10.42 12.24 -21.10
CA GLU A 22 -10.15 13.16 -19.98
C GLU A 22 -9.25 12.48 -18.94
N PRO A 23 -8.14 13.12 -18.54
CA PRO A 23 -7.30 12.59 -17.48
C PRO A 23 -8.14 12.46 -16.20
N PHE A 24 -7.96 11.37 -15.46
CA PHE A 24 -8.67 11.05 -14.20
C PHE A 24 -10.17 10.72 -14.30
N ARG A 25 -10.79 10.65 -15.49
CA ARG A 25 -12.21 10.26 -15.64
C ARG A 25 -12.50 8.87 -15.04
N LEU A 26 -11.64 7.89 -15.33
CA LEU A 26 -11.79 6.51 -14.84
C LEU A 26 -11.63 6.44 -13.32
N LEU A 27 -10.62 7.13 -12.75
CA LEU A 27 -10.42 7.20 -11.30
C LEU A 27 -11.62 7.84 -10.57
N ARG A 28 -12.20 8.90 -11.13
CA ARG A 28 -13.44 9.50 -10.59
C ARG A 28 -14.64 8.56 -10.67
N GLN A 29 -14.73 7.77 -11.74
CA GLN A 29 -15.80 6.81 -11.93
C GLN A 29 -15.66 5.63 -10.96
N ASP A 30 -14.44 5.12 -10.76
CA ASP A 30 -14.14 4.07 -9.79
C ASP A 30 -14.40 4.53 -8.35
N ALA A 31 -13.99 5.73 -7.97
CA ALA A 31 -14.28 6.28 -6.64
C ALA A 31 -15.79 6.36 -6.34
N ARG A 32 -16.61 6.72 -7.35
CA ARG A 32 -18.07 6.77 -7.21
C ARG A 32 -18.68 5.37 -7.09
N ASN A 33 -18.16 4.40 -7.84
CA ASN A 33 -18.63 3.02 -7.82
C ASN A 33 -18.25 2.31 -6.51
N LEU A 34 -17.04 2.57 -6.01
CA LEU A 34 -16.52 2.01 -4.77
C LEU A 34 -17.40 2.38 -3.57
N ARG A 35 -17.79 3.67 -3.45
CA ARG A 35 -18.65 4.13 -2.35
C ARG A 35 -20.00 3.39 -2.30
N ARG A 36 -20.56 3.03 -3.46
CA ARG A 36 -21.81 2.27 -3.53
C ARG A 36 -21.62 0.81 -3.12
N ARG A 37 -20.52 0.17 -3.56
CA ARG A 37 -20.19 -1.22 -3.20
C ARG A 37 -19.82 -1.38 -1.72
N TRP A 38 -19.13 -0.40 -1.15
CA TRP A 38 -18.71 -0.46 0.25
C TRP A 38 -19.91 -0.65 1.20
N VAL A 39 -21.03 0.05 0.95
CA VAL A 39 -22.25 -0.10 1.77
C VAL A 39 -22.88 -1.49 1.61
N SER A 40 -22.86 -2.09 0.41
CA SER A 40 -23.38 -3.44 0.21
C SER A 40 -22.50 -4.52 0.84
N ASP A 41 -21.18 -4.33 0.88
CA ASP A 41 -20.24 -5.33 1.38
C ASP A 41 -20.44 -5.63 2.89
N TRP A 42 -20.83 -4.63 3.69
CA TRP A 42 -21.14 -4.82 5.11
C TRP A 42 -22.44 -5.60 5.39
N THR A 43 -23.29 -5.79 4.38
CA THR A 43 -24.57 -6.50 4.54
C THR A 43 -24.45 -8.01 4.32
N VAL A 44 -23.33 -8.48 3.75
CA VAL A 44 -23.12 -9.89 3.39
C VAL A 44 -22.17 -10.53 4.40
N PHE A 45 -22.71 -11.29 5.35
CA PHE A 45 -21.92 -12.04 6.32
C PHE A 45 -22.13 -13.55 6.14
N ASN A 46 -21.06 -14.27 5.82
CA ASN A 46 -21.06 -15.72 5.61
C ASN A 46 -19.96 -16.37 6.46
N GLN A 47 -20.19 -17.58 6.98
CA GLN A 47 -19.20 -18.35 7.74
C GLN A 47 -17.89 -18.56 6.96
N LEU A 48 -17.96 -18.65 5.62
CA LEU A 48 -16.78 -18.73 4.77
C LEU A 48 -15.88 -17.49 4.85
N VAL A 49 -16.45 -16.30 5.11
CA VAL A 49 -15.69 -15.06 5.27
C VAL A 49 -14.87 -15.09 6.56
N VAL A 50 -15.43 -15.67 7.63
CA VAL A 50 -14.69 -15.85 8.88
C VAL A 50 -13.57 -16.87 8.70
N ALA A 51 -13.86 -17.99 8.03
CA ALA A 51 -12.85 -19.01 7.76
C ALA A 51 -11.70 -18.47 6.87
N SER A 52 -12.03 -17.69 5.84
CA SER A 52 -11.01 -17.07 4.97
C SER A 52 -10.20 -16.00 5.69
N ALA A 53 -10.83 -15.17 6.54
CA ALA A 53 -10.13 -14.17 7.34
C ALA A 53 -9.08 -14.80 8.28
N VAL A 54 -9.46 -15.89 8.98
CA VAL A 54 -8.52 -16.62 9.86
C VAL A 54 -7.39 -17.25 9.05
N TYR A 55 -7.69 -17.86 7.91
CA TYR A 55 -6.67 -18.44 7.03
C TYR A 55 -5.66 -17.40 6.57
N VAL A 56 -6.14 -16.26 6.05
CA VAL A 56 -5.32 -15.14 5.56
C VAL A 56 -4.50 -14.51 6.69
N PHE A 57 -5.06 -14.41 7.90
CA PHE A 57 -4.33 -13.91 9.07
C PHE A 57 -3.08 -14.77 9.34
N PHE A 58 -3.23 -16.09 9.42
CA PHE A 58 -2.10 -16.98 9.68
C PHE A 58 -1.11 -17.06 8.52
N THR A 59 -1.57 -16.97 7.27
CA THR A 59 -0.66 -16.97 6.11
C THR A 59 0.19 -15.71 6.02
N ASN A 60 -0.28 -14.56 6.53
CA ASN A 60 0.50 -13.31 6.51
C ASN A 60 1.32 -13.07 7.79
N ILE A 61 0.86 -13.56 8.94
CA ILE A 61 1.59 -13.34 10.19
C ILE A 61 2.92 -14.14 10.24
N LEU A 62 2.94 -15.35 9.68
CA LEU A 62 4.14 -16.19 9.65
C LEU A 62 5.31 -15.52 8.90
N PRO A 63 5.16 -15.14 7.62
CA PRO A 63 6.21 -14.45 6.89
C PRO A 63 6.54 -13.08 7.51
N GLY A 64 5.54 -12.35 8.01
CA GLY A 64 5.74 -11.07 8.67
C GLY A 64 6.63 -11.17 9.92
N ILE A 65 6.38 -12.15 10.79
CA ILE A 65 7.21 -12.38 11.99
C ILE A 65 8.61 -12.85 11.59
N THR A 66 8.75 -13.73 10.59
CA THR A 66 10.08 -14.18 10.17
C THR A 66 10.93 -13.04 9.64
N PHE A 67 10.37 -12.15 8.81
CA PHE A 67 11.11 -10.99 8.30
C PHE A 67 11.39 -9.95 9.39
N ALA A 68 10.45 -9.71 10.30
CA ALA A 68 10.67 -8.79 11.42
C ALA A 68 11.70 -9.33 12.42
N SER A 69 11.81 -10.66 12.57
CA SER A 69 12.85 -11.29 13.39
C SER A 69 14.21 -11.21 12.71
N ASP A 70 14.28 -11.35 11.39
CA ASP A 70 15.53 -11.22 10.64
C ASP A 70 16.07 -9.79 10.73
N LEU A 71 15.18 -8.80 10.52
CA LEU A 71 15.50 -7.38 10.66
C LEU A 71 15.98 -7.02 12.08
N TYR A 72 15.40 -7.63 13.12
CA TYR A 72 15.84 -7.42 14.51
C TYR A 72 17.28 -7.88 14.76
N VAL A 73 17.68 -9.01 14.17
CA VAL A 73 19.05 -9.53 14.29
C VAL A 73 20.02 -8.66 13.51
N LEU A 74 19.66 -8.27 12.28
CA LEU A 74 20.52 -7.48 11.40
C LEU A 74 20.71 -6.02 11.88
N THR A 75 19.71 -5.43 12.52
CA THR A 75 19.77 -4.07 13.08
C THR A 75 20.34 -3.99 14.50
N GLY A 76 20.94 -5.08 15.01
CA GLY A 76 21.59 -5.07 16.33
C GLY A 76 20.63 -4.87 17.50
N ARG A 77 19.41 -5.40 17.41
CA ARG A 77 18.33 -5.29 18.41
C ARG A 77 17.74 -3.90 18.63
N SER A 78 17.98 -2.96 17.72
CA SER A 78 17.42 -1.62 17.88
C SER A 78 15.96 -1.49 17.39
N TRP A 79 15.46 -2.49 16.64
CA TRP A 79 14.09 -2.54 16.10
C TRP A 79 13.28 -3.66 16.75
N GLY A 80 12.33 -3.35 17.65
CA GLY A 80 11.52 -4.40 18.26
C GLY A 80 10.68 -5.17 17.23
N THR A 81 10.91 -6.48 17.07
CA THR A 81 10.12 -7.35 16.18
C THR A 81 8.61 -7.20 16.40
N ILE A 82 8.18 -7.02 17.65
CA ILE A 82 6.77 -6.82 18.01
C ILE A 82 6.22 -5.46 17.57
N GLU A 83 7.04 -4.41 17.59
CA GLU A 83 6.64 -3.04 17.23
C GLU A 83 6.40 -2.97 15.72
N VAL A 84 7.29 -3.58 14.94
CA VAL A 84 7.17 -3.67 13.48
C VAL A 84 5.93 -4.48 13.07
N VAL A 85 5.71 -5.64 13.71
CA VAL A 85 4.54 -6.49 13.41
C VAL A 85 3.23 -5.78 13.82
N PHE A 86 3.24 -5.05 14.93
CA PHE A 86 2.06 -4.29 15.37
C PHE A 86 1.77 -3.13 14.43
N SER A 87 2.80 -2.38 14.01
CA SER A 87 2.64 -1.21 13.14
C SER A 87 2.17 -1.61 11.73
N THR A 88 2.74 -2.67 11.16
CA THR A 88 2.29 -3.25 9.88
C THR A 88 0.86 -3.78 9.96
N GLY A 89 0.49 -4.42 11.07
CA GLY A 89 -0.90 -4.85 11.33
C GLY A 89 -1.88 -3.68 11.40
N LEU A 90 -1.50 -2.59 12.07
CA LEU A 90 -2.32 -1.38 12.20
C LEU A 90 -2.50 -0.70 10.83
N CYS A 91 -1.44 -0.58 10.03
CA CYS A 91 -1.58 -0.08 8.66
C CYS A 91 -2.45 -1.00 7.80
N GLY A 92 -2.34 -2.32 7.93
CA GLY A 92 -3.22 -3.28 7.27
C GLY A 92 -4.71 -3.03 7.57
N VAL A 93 -5.06 -2.69 8.81
CA VAL A 93 -6.43 -2.31 9.19
C VAL A 93 -6.85 -1.00 8.54
N ILE A 94 -5.99 0.03 8.56
CA ILE A 94 -6.27 1.31 7.91
C ILE A 94 -6.49 1.11 6.40
N PHE A 95 -5.61 0.36 5.74
CA PHE A 95 -5.74 0.05 4.33
C PHE A 95 -7.00 -0.77 4.02
N ALA A 96 -7.35 -1.75 4.84
CA ALA A 96 -8.58 -2.52 4.65
C ALA A 96 -9.84 -1.65 4.68
N VAL A 97 -9.87 -0.61 5.53
CA VAL A 97 -11.01 0.31 5.64
C VAL A 97 -11.07 1.32 4.49
N PHE A 98 -9.92 1.85 4.06
CA PHE A 98 -9.85 2.97 3.10
C PHE A 98 -9.45 2.58 1.67
N SER A 99 -9.08 1.33 1.40
CA SER A 99 -8.60 0.91 0.08
C SER A 99 -9.70 0.85 -0.98
N ALA A 100 -9.30 1.09 -2.23
CA ALA A 100 -10.13 0.89 -3.42
C ALA A 100 -10.35 -0.60 -3.79
N GLN A 101 -9.62 -1.50 -3.14
CA GLN A 101 -9.68 -2.94 -3.39
C GLN A 101 -9.42 -3.70 -2.09
N PRO A 102 -10.46 -3.92 -1.25
CA PRO A 102 -10.31 -4.57 0.06
C PRO A 102 -9.91 -6.05 -0.03
N LEU A 103 -9.94 -6.65 -1.22
CA LEU A 103 -9.47 -8.01 -1.46
C LEU A 103 -7.93 -8.10 -1.56
N THR A 104 -7.24 -6.96 -1.58
CA THR A 104 -5.77 -6.92 -1.64
C THR A 104 -5.19 -7.25 -0.27
N ILE A 105 -4.36 -8.29 -0.23
CA ILE A 105 -3.63 -8.70 0.97
C ILE A 105 -2.31 -7.93 1.00
N LEU A 106 -2.11 -7.14 2.05
CA LEU A 106 -0.83 -6.49 2.34
C LEU A 106 0.03 -7.42 3.21
N GLY A 107 1.31 -7.51 2.87
CA GLY A 107 2.27 -8.30 3.62
C GLY A 107 3.69 -7.85 3.33
N VAL A 108 4.58 -8.06 4.32
CA VAL A 108 6.00 -7.80 4.20
C VAL A 108 6.61 -8.81 3.22
N THR A 109 7.46 -8.33 2.30
CA THR A 109 8.12 -9.17 1.29
C THR A 109 9.64 -9.10 1.43
N GLY A 110 10.34 -10.14 0.99
CA GLY A 110 11.81 -10.22 1.06
C GLY A 110 12.55 -9.00 0.50
N PRO A 111 12.22 -8.47 -0.71
CA PRO A 111 12.90 -7.30 -1.26
C PRO A 111 12.76 -6.05 -0.39
N PHE A 112 11.64 -5.93 0.31
CA PHE A 112 11.39 -4.82 1.20
C PHE A 112 12.24 -4.92 2.48
N SER A 113 12.41 -6.12 3.04
CA SER A 113 13.32 -6.33 4.19
C SER A 113 14.75 -5.96 3.83
N VAL A 114 15.23 -6.39 2.65
CA VAL A 114 16.57 -6.03 2.16
C VAL A 114 16.72 -4.52 1.99
N LEU A 115 15.68 -3.83 1.49
CA LEU A 115 15.71 -2.37 1.39
C LEU A 115 15.82 -1.69 2.77
N ALA A 116 15.07 -2.18 3.76
CA ALA A 116 15.09 -1.66 5.12
C ALA A 116 16.48 -1.80 5.77
N GLU A 117 17.13 -2.95 5.58
CA GLU A 117 18.51 -3.21 6.03
C GLU A 117 19.49 -2.23 5.38
N ASN A 118 19.44 -2.07 4.06
CA ASN A 118 20.32 -1.15 3.34
C ASN A 118 20.10 0.31 3.78
N LEU A 119 18.86 0.71 4.02
CA LEU A 119 18.54 2.04 4.56
C LEU A 119 19.10 2.25 5.96
N TYR A 120 19.02 1.22 6.81
CA TYR A 120 19.59 1.25 8.15
C TYR A 120 21.10 1.43 8.12
N GLU A 121 21.82 0.65 7.30
CA GLU A 121 23.27 0.76 7.11
C GLU A 121 23.67 2.15 6.61
N LEU A 122 23.00 2.66 5.57
CA LEU A 122 23.26 4.00 5.03
C LEU A 122 23.09 5.10 6.07
N CYS A 123 22.07 5.00 6.92
CA CYS A 123 21.80 6.02 7.93
C CYS A 123 22.76 5.96 9.12
N SER A 124 23.13 4.76 9.55
CA SER A 124 24.13 4.55 10.59
C SER A 124 25.49 5.13 10.17
N ASP A 125 25.91 4.88 8.94
CA ASP A 125 27.23 5.27 8.46
C ASP A 125 27.31 6.75 8.05
N SER A 126 26.26 7.27 7.40
CA SER A 126 26.30 8.62 6.80
C SER A 126 25.78 9.72 7.73
N PHE A 127 24.74 9.45 8.53
CA PHE A 127 23.98 10.50 9.21
C PHE A 127 24.12 10.50 10.74
N LYS A 128 24.48 9.39 11.40
CA LYS A 128 24.63 9.28 12.87
C LYS A 128 23.40 9.75 13.68
N VAL A 129 22.23 9.90 13.05
CA VAL A 129 20.99 10.31 13.72
C VAL A 129 20.12 9.09 13.90
N TRP A 130 20.06 8.58 15.11
CA TRP A 130 19.39 7.33 15.44
C TRP A 130 17.87 7.57 15.48
N LEU A 131 17.37 8.38 16.43
CA LEU A 131 15.94 8.51 16.76
C LEU A 131 14.98 8.95 15.63
N PHE A 132 15.37 9.94 14.82
CA PHE A 132 14.48 10.45 13.75
C PHE A 132 14.32 9.47 12.60
N VAL A 133 15.35 8.65 12.38
CA VAL A 133 15.40 7.66 11.31
C VAL A 133 14.56 6.45 11.69
N TYR A 134 14.57 6.01 12.95
CA TYR A 134 13.68 4.93 13.42
C TYR A 134 12.21 5.26 13.14
N ILE A 135 11.74 6.43 13.57
CA ILE A 135 10.34 6.84 13.37
C ILE A 135 10.01 6.96 11.87
N TYR A 136 10.93 7.52 11.08
CA TYR A 136 10.70 7.71 9.65
C TYR A 136 10.66 6.38 8.89
N ILE A 137 11.60 5.48 9.17
CA ILE A 137 11.64 4.16 8.52
C ILE A 137 10.47 3.30 9.04
N ASP A 138 10.08 3.33 10.31
CA ASP A 138 8.90 2.59 10.79
C ASP A 138 7.61 3.06 10.13
N ILE A 139 7.42 4.38 9.97
CA ILE A 139 6.27 4.92 9.24
C ILE A 139 6.32 4.48 7.77
N TYR A 140 7.49 4.53 7.14
CA TYR A 140 7.67 4.15 5.74
C TYR A 140 7.57 2.64 5.52
N ILE A 141 7.89 1.84 6.54
CA ILE A 141 7.76 0.38 6.52
C ILE A 141 6.33 -0.04 6.79
N SER A 142 5.60 0.74 7.58
CA SER A 142 4.21 0.47 7.86
C SER A 142 3.32 0.77 6.65
N PHE A 143 3.71 1.70 5.76
CA PHE A 143 2.96 2.09 4.56
C PHE A 143 3.36 1.30 3.30
#